data_AF-A0A2U1NDT9-F1
#
_entry.id   AF-A0A2U1NDT9-F1
#
_cell.length_a   1.000
_cell.length_b   1.000
_cell.length_c   1.000
_cell.angle_alpha   90.00
_cell.angle_beta   90.00
_cell.angle_gamma   90.00
#
_symmetry.space_group_name_H-M   'P 1'
#
loop_
_entity.id
_entity.type
_entity.pdbx_description
1 polymer ?
#
loop_
_entity_poly.entity_id
_entity_poly.type
_entity_poly.pdbx_seq_one_letter_code
_entity_poly.pdbx_strand_id
1 'polypeptide(L)'
;MDSKTIEKLMVEEFPWWLKNQVSLLQKDNVDEEVLSLAIGPNIVAKQYKGFITNSHRFLTRRREEFKKTQNSGVMVEEPRWLRMDTEFQDA
;
A
#
# COMPACT_ATOMS: atom_id res chain seq x y z
N MET A 1 -5.43 8.37 -20.90
CA MET A 1 -5.85 7.42 -19.84
C MET A 1 -6.65 8.19 -18.83
N ASP A 2 -7.75 7.60 -18.33
CA ASP A 2 -8.48 8.22 -17.23
C ASP A 2 -7.71 8.07 -15.91
N SER A 3 -8.06 8.91 -14.93
CA SER A 3 -7.40 8.93 -13.61
C SER A 3 -7.49 7.59 -12.88
N LYS A 4 -8.58 6.84 -13.07
CA LYS A 4 -8.79 5.56 -12.39
C LYS A 4 -7.84 4.48 -12.90
N THR A 5 -7.62 4.48 -14.22
CA THR A 5 -6.72 3.56 -14.88
C THR A 5 -5.30 3.80 -14.40
N ILE A 6 -4.90 5.08 -14.27
CA ILE A 6 -3.59 5.46 -13.74
C ILE A 6 -3.45 5.02 -12.29
N GLU A 7 -4.43 5.29 -11.43
CA GLU A 7 -4.39 4.86 -10.02
C GLU A 7 -4.28 3.35 -9.88
N LYS A 8 -5.06 2.59 -10.65
CA LYS A 8 -5.00 1.13 -10.65
C LYS A 8 -3.62 0.62 -11.06
N LEU A 9 -3.06 1.16 -12.14
CA LEU A 9 -1.71 0.81 -12.59
C LEU A 9 -0.65 1.14 -11.52
N MET A 10 -0.77 2.30 -10.87
CA MET A 10 0.18 2.73 -9.84
C MET A 10 0.12 1.88 -8.57
N VAL A 11 -1.05 1.33 -8.23
CA VAL A 11 -1.23 0.49 -7.03
C VAL A 11 -0.95 -0.98 -7.31
N GLU A 12 -1.41 -1.52 -8.43
CA GLU A 12 -1.36 -2.96 -8.71
C GLU A 12 -0.11 -3.36 -9.49
N GLU A 13 0.28 -2.58 -10.49
CA GLU A 13 1.32 -3.00 -11.43
C GLU A 13 2.68 -2.36 -11.15
N PHE A 14 2.70 -1.07 -10.82
CA PHE A 14 3.93 -0.32 -10.62
C PHE A 14 4.84 -0.91 -9.53
N PRO A 15 4.37 -1.34 -8.35
CA PRO A 15 5.26 -1.89 -7.32
C PRO A 15 5.96 -3.17 -7.78
N TRP A 16 5.25 -4.03 -8.52
CA TRP A 16 5.80 -5.27 -9.05
C TRP A 16 6.76 -5.02 -10.21
N TRP A 17 6.39 -4.11 -11.11
CA TRP A 17 7.26 -3.66 -12.19
C TRP A 17 8.56 -3.06 -11.66
N LEU A 18 8.49 -2.14 -10.69
CA LEU A 18 9.66 -1.46 -10.11
C LEU A 18 10.62 -2.46 -9.48
N LYS A 19 10.11 -3.39 -8.68
CA LYS A 19 10.90 -4.44 -8.05
C LYS A 19 11.65 -5.29 -9.09
N ASN A 20 10.97 -5.66 -10.17
CA ASN A 20 11.59 -6.46 -11.23
C ASN A 20 12.61 -5.66 -12.04
N GLN A 21 12.30 -4.41 -12.40
CA GLN A 21 13.25 -3.56 -13.10
C GLN A 21 14.54 -3.37 -12.30
N VAL A 22 14.43 -3.05 -11.01
CA VAL A 22 15.60 -2.88 -10.15
C VAL A 22 16.40 -4.18 -10.01
N SER A 23 15.74 -5.35 -10.01
CA SER A 23 16.44 -6.64 -10.01
C SER A 23 17.23 -6.95 -11.29
N LEU A 24 16.86 -6.32 -12.41
CA LEU A 24 17.54 -6.45 -13.71
C LEU A 24 18.67 -5.43 -13.89
N LEU A 25 18.65 -4.35 -13.12
CA LEU A 25 19.71 -3.35 -13.10
C LEU A 25 20.89 -3.84 -12.27
N GLN A 26 22.11 -3.58 -12.75
CA GLN A 26 23.31 -3.82 -11.94
C GLN A 26 23.28 -2.89 -10.72
N LYS A 27 23.54 -3.46 -9.55
CA LYS A 27 23.47 -2.78 -8.25
C LYS A 27 24.30 -1.49 -8.21
N ASP A 28 25.35 -1.40 -9.01
CA ASP A 28 26.27 -0.27 -9.07
C ASP A 28 25.72 0.94 -9.85
N ASN A 29 24.62 0.78 -10.60
CA ASN A 29 24.01 1.84 -11.41
C ASN A 29 22.67 2.37 -10.84
N VAL A 30 22.28 1.93 -9.64
CA VAL A 30 21.01 2.31 -9.01
C VAL A 30 21.29 2.91 -7.64
N ASP A 31 20.69 4.06 -7.38
CA ASP A 31 20.75 4.71 -6.07
C ASP A 31 20.25 3.77 -4.97
N GLU A 32 20.95 3.75 -3.83
CA GLU A 32 20.63 2.90 -2.69
C GLU A 32 19.22 3.18 -2.15
N GLU A 33 18.77 4.44 -2.20
CA GLU A 33 17.40 4.81 -1.81
C GLU A 33 16.36 4.17 -2.72
N VAL A 34 16.61 4.17 -4.04
CA VAL A 34 15.73 3.54 -5.04
C VAL A 34 15.72 2.03 -4.85
N LEU A 35 16.86 1.43 -4.57
CA LEU A 35 16.99 0.01 -4.27
C LEU A 35 16.16 -0.37 -3.02
N SER A 36 16.27 0.41 -1.95
CA SER A 36 15.52 0.23 -0.70
C SER A 36 14.01 0.33 -0.94
N LEU A 37 13.56 1.33 -1.70
CA LEU A 37 12.15 1.50 -2.05
C LEU A 37 11.60 0.33 -2.88
N ALA A 38 12.37 -0.17 -3.85
CA ALA A 38 11.96 -1.27 -4.73
C ALA A 38 11.92 -2.63 -4.01
N ILE A 39 12.83 -2.88 -3.08
CA ILE A 39 12.80 -4.09 -2.21
C ILE A 39 11.61 -4.01 -1.24
N GLY A 40 11.31 -2.80 -0.78
CA GLY A 40 10.29 -2.51 0.20
C GLY A 40 10.73 -2.84 1.63
N PRO A 41 9.82 -2.72 2.61
CA PRO A 41 10.14 -2.90 4.02
C PRO A 41 10.64 -4.31 4.32
N ASN A 42 11.60 -4.40 5.25
CA ASN A 42 12.18 -5.65 5.74
C ASN A 42 11.09 -6.65 6.16
N ILE A 43 11.31 -7.95 5.95
CA ILE A 43 10.39 -9.02 6.37
C ILE A 43 9.99 -8.93 7.84
N VAL A 44 10.87 -8.43 8.71
CA VAL A 44 10.58 -8.20 10.13
C VAL A 44 9.53 -7.10 10.29
N ALA A 45 9.63 -6.02 9.52
CA ALA A 45 8.63 -4.96 9.50
C ALA A 45 7.24 -5.49 9.09
N LYS A 46 7.18 -6.47 8.18
CA LYS A 46 5.94 -7.11 7.73
C LYS A 46 5.26 -7.99 8.79
N GLN A 47 5.98 -8.37 9.85
CA GLN A 47 5.41 -9.19 10.94
C GLN A 47 4.68 -8.35 11.98
N TYR A 48 4.96 -7.05 12.07
CA TYR A 48 4.25 -6.18 13.00
C TYR A 48 2.80 -6.00 12.55
N LYS A 49 1.89 -6.08 13.51
CA LYS A 49 0.46 -5.88 13.27
C LYS A 49 0.04 -4.40 13.29
N GLY A 50 1.01 -3.49 13.22
CA GLY A 50 0.80 -2.06 13.19
C GLY A 50 2.09 -1.26 13.42
N PHE A 51 2.08 -0.01 12.98
CA PHE A 51 3.20 0.94 13.07
C PHE A 51 2.69 2.29 13.59
N ILE A 52 3.59 3.08 14.16
CA ILE A 52 3.29 4.43 14.64
C ILE A 52 4.02 5.42 13.74
N THR A 53 3.28 6.30 13.08
CA THR A 53 3.81 7.38 12.24
C THR A 53 3.12 8.68 12.59
N ASN A 54 3.87 9.76 12.81
CA ASN A 54 3.33 11.08 13.18
C ASN A 54 2.34 11.03 14.36
N SER A 55 2.68 10.30 15.42
CA SER A 55 1.82 10.07 16.60
C SER A 55 0.53 9.28 16.34
N HIS A 56 0.31 8.79 15.12
CA HIS A 56 -0.85 7.99 14.76
C HIS A 56 -0.47 6.51 14.65
N ARG A 57 -1.28 5.63 15.24
CA ARG A 57 -1.10 4.19 15.15
C ARG A 57 -1.95 3.63 14.03
N PHE A 58 -1.28 3.07 13.03
CA PHE A 58 -1.88 2.33 11.93
C PHE A 58 -1.75 0.84 12.23
N LEU A 59 -2.83 0.09 12.11
CA LEU A 59 -2.80 -1.37 12.23
C LEU A 59 -2.83 -2.01 10.85
N THR A 60 -2.33 -3.23 10.73
CA THR A 60 -2.39 -3.95 9.46
C THR A 60 -3.84 -4.34 9.14
N ARG A 61 -4.21 -4.34 7.85
CA ARG A 61 -5.55 -4.77 7.38
C ARG A 61 -5.98 -6.10 8.00
N ARG A 62 -5.09 -7.10 7.99
CA ARG A 62 -5.33 -8.41 8.61
C ARG A 62 -5.67 -8.34 10.11
N ARG A 63 -5.12 -7.37 10.86
CA ARG A 63 -5.46 -7.21 12.28
C ARG A 63 -6.83 -6.54 12.47
N GLU A 64 -7.20 -5.66 11.55
CA GLU A 64 -8.44 -4.89 11.63
C GLU A 64 -9.62 -5.53 10.90
N GLU A 65 -9.41 -6.62 10.16
CA GLU A 65 -10.43 -7.29 9.33
C GLU A 65 -11.69 -7.70 10.11
N PHE A 66 -11.59 -7.87 11.44
CA PHE A 66 -12.71 -8.18 12.33
C PHE A 66 -13.07 -7.05 13.32
N LYS A 67 -12.57 -5.83 13.10
CA LYS A 67 -12.83 -4.68 13.96
C LYS A 67 -13.86 -3.76 13.31
N LYS A 68 -14.80 -3.26 14.12
CA LYS A 68 -15.86 -2.35 13.67
C LYS A 68 -15.34 -1.01 13.16
N THR A 69 -14.13 -0.60 13.57
CA THR A 69 -13.48 0.62 13.11
C THR A 69 -12.05 0.30 12.67
N GLN A 70 -11.71 0.69 11.45
CA GLN A 70 -10.33 0.72 10.96
C GLN A 70 -9.65 2.06 11.34
N ASN A 71 -8.32 2.07 11.44
CA ASN A 71 -7.48 3.27 11.49
C ASN A 71 -7.67 4.21 12.70
N SER A 72 -8.06 3.72 13.89
CA SER A 72 -8.13 4.54 15.12
C SER A 72 -8.96 5.84 14.99
N GLY A 73 -9.93 5.90 14.08
CA GLY A 73 -10.72 7.12 13.81
C GLY A 73 -10.09 8.11 12.82
N VAL A 74 -8.95 7.76 12.20
CA VAL A 74 -8.40 8.48 11.05
C VAL A 74 -9.19 8.07 9.81
N MET A 75 -10.14 8.93 9.41
CA MET A 75 -10.77 8.87 8.11
C MET A 75 -9.79 9.42 7.06
N VAL A 76 -9.27 8.54 6.24
CA VAL A 76 -8.72 8.95 4.93
C VAL A 76 -9.90 8.92 3.98
N GLU A 77 -10.10 9.98 3.19
CA GLU A 77 -11.12 9.95 2.13
C GLU A 77 -10.81 8.76 1.23
N GLU A 78 -11.67 7.73 1.28
CA GLU A 78 -11.52 6.60 0.38
C GLU A 78 -11.71 7.08 -1.07
N PRO A 79 -10.89 6.59 -2.00
CA PRO A 79 -11.11 6.82 -3.42
C PRO A 79 -12.54 6.40 -3.77
N ARG A 80 -13.25 7.25 -4.51
CA ARG A 80 -14.70 7.15 -4.77
C ARG A 80 -15.17 5.76 -5.27
N TRP A 81 -14.28 4.93 -5.79
CA TRP A 81 -14.55 3.58 -6.29
C TRP A 81 -14.60 2.50 -5.22
N LEU A 82 -13.87 2.63 -4.10
CA LEU A 82 -13.96 1.69 -2.98
C LEU A 82 -15.33 1.79 -2.27
N ARG A 83 -15.94 2.98 -2.34
CA ARG A 83 -17.29 3.25 -1.85
C ARG A 83 -18.36 2.52 -2.69
N MET A 84 -18.12 2.34 -3.99
CA MET A 84 -19.08 1.67 -4.88
C MET A 84 -19.15 0.16 -4.62
N ASP A 85 -18.06 -0.50 -4.27
CA ASP A 85 -18.08 -1.95 -3.99
C ASP A 85 -18.88 -2.32 -2.73
N THR A 86 -19.08 -1.35 -1.81
CA THR A 86 -19.85 -1.55 -0.58
C THR A 86 -21.36 -1.36 -0.82
N GLU A 87 -21.75 -0.46 -1.74
CA GLU A 87 -23.16 -0.20 -2.07
C GLU A 87 -23.83 -1.32 -2.89
N PHE A 88 -23.05 -2.24 -3.47
CA PHE A 88 -23.56 -3.40 -4.22
C PHE A 88 -23.62 -4.72 -3.42
N GLN A 89 -23.26 -4.72 -2.12
CA GLN A 89 -23.44 -5.88 -1.24
C GLN A 89 -24.64 -5.76 -0.29
N ASP A 90 -25.22 -4.56 -0.14
CA ASP A 90 -26.38 -4.28 0.73
C ASP A 90 -27.66 -3.91 -0.07
N ALA A 91 -27.76 -4.31 -1.34
CA ALA A 91 -28.94 -4.13 -2.19
C ALA A 91 -29.57 -5.46 -2.61
#